data_AF-A0A353QB16-F1
#
_entry.id   AF-A0A353QB16-F1
#
_cell.length_a   1.000
_cell.length_b   1.000
_cell.length_c   1.000
_cell.angle_alpha   90.00
_cell.angle_beta   90.00
_cell.angle_gamma   90.00
#
_symmetry.space_group_name_H-M   'P 1'
#
loop_
_entity.id
_entity.type
_entity.pdbx_description
1 polymer ?
#
loop_
_entity_poly.entity_id
_entity_poly.type
_entity_poly.pdbx_seq_one_letter_code
_entity_poly.pdbx_strand_id
1 'polypeptide(L)'
;MKRFSVILLFGFSFALLAAQDTIRLTLQEAVALARTQSPQAVAARHQYKAAYWNWRSFKAEYLPSLTLNTSSALNRSISPVTLPDGSDSFVHRNQLLNGGTLTVNQNIPLLGGSLFVETGLQRLDLFSDKTLSYKSTPVVIGYSQNLFGYNRLKWNKKIEPARYSQARKSYVETLELVAAQAALKFFQLATAQSNLYSAQVNYATADTLFTYAKGRYEIGTITENEMLQLEINYLSEQTNRMNARIETDDCIQNLRSFLGITDHVEI
;
A
#
# COMPACT_ATOMS: atom_id res chain seq x y z
N MET A 1 -65.54 -29.95 2.29
CA MET A 1 -64.07 -30.10 2.24
C MET A 1 -63.51 -28.85 1.56
N LYS A 2 -62.63 -27.98 2.05
CA LYS A 2 -61.73 -27.85 3.21
C LYS A 2 -61.60 -26.32 3.44
N ARG A 3 -62.01 -25.81 4.61
CA ARG A 3 -61.18 -25.22 5.69
C ARG A 3 -60.45 -23.90 5.36
N PHE A 4 -60.99 -22.85 5.98
CA PHE A 4 -60.35 -21.62 6.45
C PHE A 4 -58.93 -21.83 6.99
N SER A 5 -58.04 -20.85 6.78
CA SER A 5 -57.10 -20.34 7.80
C SER A 5 -56.50 -19.01 7.38
N VAL A 6 -56.94 -17.95 8.07
CA VAL A 6 -56.21 -16.69 8.27
C VAL A 6 -55.07 -16.98 9.25
N ILE A 7 -53.83 -16.61 8.92
CA ILE A 7 -52.75 -16.46 9.90
C ILE A 7 -51.98 -15.18 9.57
N LEU A 8 -52.23 -14.18 10.40
CA LEU A 8 -51.38 -13.02 10.62
C LEU A 8 -50.75 -13.23 12.00
N LEU A 9 -49.44 -13.46 12.05
CA LEU A 9 -48.64 -13.36 13.27
C LEU A 9 -47.16 -13.20 12.85
N PHE A 10 -46.66 -11.98 12.77
CA PHE A 10 -46.01 -11.25 13.87
C PHE A 10 -44.83 -12.05 14.45
N GLY A 11 -43.61 -11.67 14.04
CA GLY A 11 -42.40 -12.30 14.55
C GLY A 11 -41.15 -12.11 13.71
N PHE A 12 -41.00 -11.00 12.95
CA PHE A 12 -39.66 -10.56 12.58
C PHE A 12 -39.13 -9.75 13.76
N SER A 13 -38.63 -10.50 14.73
CA SER A 13 -37.84 -10.02 15.86
C SER A 13 -36.74 -9.11 15.34
N PHE A 14 -37.00 -7.81 15.40
CA PHE A 14 -36.14 -6.80 16.00
C PHE A 14 -34.70 -7.29 16.23
N ALA A 15 -33.93 -7.39 15.15
CA ALA A 15 -32.50 -7.15 15.27
C ALA A 15 -32.41 -5.66 15.58
N LEU A 16 -32.40 -5.34 16.87
CA LEU A 16 -31.79 -4.11 17.36
C LEU A 16 -30.40 -4.05 16.73
N LEU A 17 -30.30 -3.33 15.62
CA LEU A 17 -29.13 -2.53 15.30
C LEU A 17 -29.00 -1.55 16.47
N ALA A 18 -28.42 -2.05 17.57
CA ALA A 18 -27.65 -1.19 18.42
C ALA A 18 -26.50 -0.73 17.52
N ALA A 19 -26.70 0.43 16.88
CA ALA A 19 -25.58 1.26 16.48
C ALA A 19 -24.75 1.40 17.76
N GLN A 20 -23.62 0.69 17.82
CA GLN A 20 -22.62 0.94 18.83
C GLN A 20 -22.01 2.29 18.44
N ASP A 21 -22.73 3.36 18.78
CA ASP A 21 -22.32 4.74 18.48
C ASP A 21 -21.06 5.14 19.26
N THR A 22 -20.65 4.34 20.26
CA THR A 22 -19.45 4.60 21.07
C THR A 22 -18.56 3.35 21.15
N ILE A 23 -17.36 3.41 20.59
CA ILE A 23 -16.34 2.37 20.72
C ILE A 23 -15.44 2.70 21.91
N ARG A 24 -15.58 1.93 22.98
CA ARG A 24 -14.64 2.01 24.11
C ARG A 24 -13.37 1.26 23.76
N LEU A 25 -12.31 2.00 23.46
CA LEU A 25 -10.99 1.44 23.18
C LEU A 25 -10.13 1.44 24.43
N THR A 26 -9.53 0.30 24.74
CA THR A 26 -8.36 0.26 25.64
C THR A 26 -7.10 0.66 24.89
N LEU A 27 -6.05 1.08 25.61
CA LEU A 27 -4.75 1.40 25.01
C LEU A 27 -4.20 0.23 24.18
N GLN A 28 -4.35 -1.01 24.67
CA GLN A 28 -3.86 -2.20 23.99
C GLN A 28 -4.60 -2.44 22.67
N GLU A 29 -5.92 -2.25 22.66
CA GLU A 29 -6.73 -2.36 21.45
C GLU A 29 -6.41 -1.24 20.46
N ALA A 30 -6.25 0.00 20.93
CA ALA A 30 -5.86 1.13 20.09
C ALA A 30 -4.51 0.87 19.40
N VAL A 31 -3.52 0.34 20.13
CA VAL A 31 -2.21 -0.03 19.55
C VAL A 31 -2.34 -1.21 18.56
N ALA A 32 -3.12 -2.24 18.90
CA ALA A 32 -3.32 -3.39 18.02
C ALA A 32 -4.02 -2.98 16.70
N LEU A 33 -5.00 -2.09 16.80
CA LEU A 33 -5.74 -1.55 15.67
C LEU A 33 -4.85 -0.63 14.83
N ALA A 34 -4.06 0.25 15.46
CA ALA A 34 -3.06 1.07 14.77
C ALA A 34 -2.05 0.21 13.98
N ARG A 35 -1.52 -0.87 14.56
CA ARG A 35 -0.55 -1.75 13.90
C ARG A 35 -1.14 -2.49 12.69
N THR A 36 -2.45 -2.64 12.60
CA THR A 36 -3.12 -3.42 11.55
C THR A 36 -3.74 -2.55 10.48
N GLN A 37 -4.36 -1.44 10.86
CA GLN A 37 -5.20 -0.60 9.99
C GLN A 37 -4.60 0.78 9.70
N SER A 38 -3.64 1.26 10.50
CA SER A 38 -3.06 2.59 10.28
C SER A 38 -2.46 2.69 8.86
N PRO A 39 -2.68 3.81 8.14
CA PRO A 39 -2.11 4.03 6.81
C PRO A 39 -0.59 3.83 6.77
N GLN A 40 0.12 4.25 7.83
CA GLN A 40 1.57 4.07 7.95
C GLN A 40 1.97 2.60 8.09
N ALA A 41 1.25 1.84 8.92
CA ALA A 41 1.50 0.40 9.09
C ALA A 41 1.21 -0.37 7.79
N VAL A 42 0.14 -0.01 7.09
CA VAL A 42 -0.22 -0.58 5.79
C VAL A 42 0.88 -0.27 4.75
N ALA A 43 1.32 0.98 4.65
CA ALA A 43 2.40 1.38 3.75
C ALA A 43 3.69 0.59 4.04
N ALA A 44 4.10 0.50 5.31
CA ALA A 44 5.28 -0.27 5.72
C ALA A 44 5.17 -1.75 5.36
N ARG A 45 3.98 -2.35 5.53
CA ARG A 45 3.71 -3.74 5.11
C ARG A 45 3.87 -3.93 3.60
N HIS A 46 3.37 -2.99 2.80
CA HIS A 46 3.52 -3.05 1.35
C HIS A 46 4.96 -2.87 0.90
N GLN A 47 5.71 -1.95 1.53
CA GLN A 47 7.15 -1.79 1.29
C GLN A 47 7.93 -3.06 1.63
N TYR A 48 7.62 -3.70 2.76
CA TYR A 48 8.25 -4.98 3.13
C TYR A 48 7.92 -6.10 2.14
N LYS A 49 6.66 -6.20 1.68
CA LYS A 49 6.26 -7.15 0.62
C LYS A 49 7.02 -6.90 -0.68
N ALA A 50 7.17 -5.65 -1.11
CA ALA A 50 7.96 -5.31 -2.29
C ALA A 50 9.42 -5.74 -2.13
N ALA A 51 10.03 -5.49 -0.97
CA ALA A 51 11.40 -5.94 -0.67
C ALA A 51 11.53 -7.48 -0.69
N TYR A 52 10.52 -8.20 -0.22
CA TYR A 52 10.47 -9.67 -0.33
C TYR A 52 10.44 -10.16 -1.78
N TRP A 53 9.61 -9.52 -2.63
CA TRP A 53 9.55 -9.87 -4.05
C TRP A 53 10.86 -9.56 -4.77
N ASN A 54 11.51 -8.42 -4.46
CA ASN A 54 12.84 -8.10 -4.96
C ASN A 54 13.87 -9.17 -4.56
N TRP A 55 13.85 -9.61 -3.31
CA TRP A 55 14.72 -10.71 -2.84
C TRP A 55 14.45 -12.03 -3.57
N ARG A 56 13.18 -12.34 -3.87
CA ARG A 56 12.82 -13.53 -4.63
C ARG A 56 13.28 -13.43 -6.09
N SER A 57 13.09 -12.28 -6.73
CA SER A 57 13.58 -12.00 -8.09
C SER A 57 15.11 -12.10 -8.15
N PHE A 58 15.80 -11.52 -7.17
CA PHE A 58 17.25 -11.69 -7.01
C PHE A 58 17.63 -13.16 -6.98
N LYS A 59 16.96 -14.02 -6.18
CA LYS A 59 17.26 -15.46 -6.15
C LYS A 59 17.05 -16.13 -7.52
N ALA A 60 16.00 -15.74 -8.24
CA ALA A 60 15.71 -16.26 -9.56
C ALA A 60 16.78 -15.89 -10.59
N GLU A 61 17.42 -14.71 -10.48
CA GLU A 61 18.53 -14.31 -11.37
C GLU A 61 19.76 -15.23 -11.30
N TYR A 62 19.91 -16.02 -10.23
CA TYR A 62 21.01 -16.97 -10.07
C TYR A 62 20.65 -18.39 -10.51
N LEU A 63 19.40 -18.63 -10.91
CA LEU A 63 18.95 -19.91 -11.45
C LEU A 63 19.09 -19.90 -12.99
N PRO A 64 19.12 -21.08 -13.63
CA PRO A 64 19.14 -21.15 -15.08
C PRO A 64 17.83 -20.58 -15.63
N SER A 65 17.92 -19.63 -16.56
CA SER A 65 16.77 -19.10 -17.29
C SER A 65 16.63 -19.83 -18.64
N LEU A 66 15.41 -20.20 -19.00
CA LEU A 66 15.07 -20.77 -20.30
C LEU A 66 14.27 -19.74 -21.10
N THR A 67 14.72 -19.41 -22.31
CA THR A 67 14.06 -18.46 -23.20
C THR A 67 13.82 -19.11 -24.55
N LEU A 68 12.56 -19.07 -25.02
CA LEU A 68 12.20 -19.46 -26.38
C LEU A 68 11.90 -18.20 -27.19
N ASN A 69 12.68 -17.97 -28.23
CA ASN A 69 12.49 -16.88 -29.18
C ASN A 69 12.00 -17.45 -30.51
N THR A 70 10.81 -17.06 -30.94
CA THR A 70 10.26 -17.44 -32.25
C THR A 70 10.10 -16.22 -33.12
N SER A 71 10.41 -16.35 -34.40
CA SER A 71 10.26 -15.28 -35.39
C SER A 71 9.64 -15.79 -36.67
N SER A 72 8.89 -14.91 -37.33
CA SER A 72 8.36 -15.13 -38.67
C SER A 72 8.51 -13.83 -39.45
N ALA A 73 9.19 -13.90 -40.59
CA ALA A 73 9.50 -12.74 -41.40
C ALA A 73 9.18 -13.02 -42.86
N LEU A 74 8.22 -12.28 -43.41
CA LEU A 74 7.90 -12.29 -44.83
C LEU A 74 8.71 -11.20 -45.53
N ASN A 75 9.53 -11.59 -46.49
CA ASN A 75 10.28 -10.66 -47.33
C ASN A 75 9.78 -10.77 -48.78
N ARG A 76 9.21 -9.66 -49.26
CA ARG A 76 8.77 -9.47 -50.65
C ARG A 76 9.55 -8.30 -51.23
N SER A 77 10.52 -8.60 -52.09
CA SER A 77 11.39 -7.59 -52.68
C SER A 77 11.73 -7.95 -54.12
N ILE A 78 12.05 -6.92 -54.91
CA ILE A 78 12.64 -7.08 -56.23
C ILE A 78 14.08 -6.61 -56.09
N SER A 79 15.05 -7.49 -56.35
CA SER A 79 16.46 -7.16 -56.24
C SER A 79 17.17 -7.45 -57.56
N PRO A 80 18.09 -6.58 -58.02
CA PRO A 80 18.99 -6.94 -59.08
C PRO A 80 19.94 -8.04 -58.60
N VAL A 81 20.18 -9.03 -59.46
CA VAL A 81 21.19 -10.08 -59.28
C VAL A 81 22.04 -10.08 -60.55
N THR A 82 23.35 -9.98 -60.40
CA THR A 82 24.29 -10.07 -61.51
C THR A 82 24.46 -11.54 -61.90
N LEU A 83 24.17 -11.86 -63.17
CA LEU A 83 24.28 -13.20 -63.73
C LEU A 83 25.75 -13.56 -64.00
N PRO A 84 26.08 -14.84 -64.20
CA PRO A 84 27.44 -15.29 -64.51
C PRO A 84 28.03 -14.67 -65.79
N ASP A 85 27.19 -14.10 -66.66
CA ASP A 85 27.57 -13.41 -67.90
C ASP A 85 27.87 -11.91 -67.70
N GLY A 86 27.76 -11.39 -66.48
CA GLY A 86 28.00 -9.98 -66.14
C GLY A 86 26.83 -9.04 -66.41
N SER A 87 25.67 -9.56 -66.84
CA SER A 87 24.43 -8.78 -66.97
C SER A 87 23.64 -8.71 -65.65
N ASP A 88 22.88 -7.64 -65.43
CA ASP A 88 22.02 -7.50 -64.25
C ASP A 88 20.56 -7.87 -64.57
N SER A 89 19.96 -8.74 -63.75
CA SER A 89 18.55 -9.14 -63.87
C SER A 89 17.79 -8.89 -62.57
N PHE A 90 16.56 -8.37 -62.67
CA PHE A 90 15.70 -8.15 -61.52
C PHE A 90 14.96 -9.44 -61.14
N VAL A 91 15.27 -10.00 -59.97
CA VAL A 91 14.63 -11.20 -59.45
C VAL A 91 13.61 -10.84 -58.38
N HIS A 92 12.37 -11.31 -58.56
CA HIS A 92 11.33 -11.20 -57.53
C HIS A 92 11.57 -12.25 -56.44
N ARG A 93 11.92 -11.77 -55.24
CA ARG A 93 12.03 -12.59 -54.04
C ARG A 93 10.74 -12.52 -53.24
N ASN A 94 10.06 -13.66 -53.11
CA ASN A 94 8.95 -13.85 -52.19
C ASN A 94 9.31 -15.01 -51.26
N GLN A 95 9.77 -14.69 -50.05
CA GLN A 95 10.28 -15.67 -49.10
C GLN A 95 9.71 -15.46 -47.70
N LEU A 96 9.35 -16.56 -47.03
CA LEU A 96 8.93 -16.58 -45.63
C LEU A 96 9.98 -17.32 -44.80
N LEU A 97 10.62 -16.61 -43.87
CA LEU A 97 11.55 -17.17 -42.91
C LEU A 97 10.84 -17.36 -41.57
N ASN A 98 10.75 -18.60 -41.12
CA ASN A 98 10.29 -18.96 -39.78
C ASN A 98 11.47 -19.48 -38.97
N GLY A 99 11.64 -19.00 -37.75
CA GLY A 99 12.74 -19.39 -36.87
C GLY A 99 12.27 -19.62 -35.45
N GLY A 100 12.91 -20.56 -34.78
CA GLY A 100 12.77 -20.77 -33.34
C GLY A 100 14.15 -21.02 -32.74
N THR A 101 14.46 -20.32 -31.66
CA THR A 101 15.70 -20.45 -30.90
C THR A 101 15.37 -20.68 -29.43
N LEU A 102 15.90 -21.75 -28.85
CA LEU A 102 15.81 -22.04 -27.43
C LEU A 102 17.16 -21.79 -26.77
N THR A 103 17.19 -20.92 -25.77
CA THR A 103 18.41 -20.52 -25.05
C THR A 103 18.26 -20.83 -23.56
N VAL A 104 19.21 -21.59 -23.00
CA VAL A 104 19.41 -21.75 -21.55
C VAL A 104 20.57 -20.84 -21.14
N ASN A 105 20.37 -19.98 -20.15
CA ASN A 105 21.41 -19.07 -19.65
C ASN A 105 21.58 -19.22 -18.13
N GLN A 106 22.82 -19.35 -17.67
CA GLN A 106 23.19 -19.47 -16.26
C GLN A 106 24.25 -18.44 -15.90
N ASN A 107 23.94 -17.60 -14.92
CA ASN A 107 24.88 -16.61 -14.39
C ASN A 107 25.88 -17.27 -13.42
N ILE A 108 27.17 -16.93 -13.53
CA ILE A 108 28.25 -17.46 -12.68
C ILE A 108 28.78 -16.34 -11.77
N PRO A 109 28.41 -16.31 -10.46
CA PRO A 109 28.72 -15.17 -9.60
C PRO A 109 30.20 -15.00 -9.29
N LEU A 110 30.95 -16.11 -9.24
CA LEU A 110 32.37 -16.09 -8.90
C LEU A 110 33.19 -15.33 -9.95
N LEU A 111 32.93 -15.62 -11.23
CA LEU A 111 33.62 -15.01 -12.35
C LEU A 111 32.94 -13.70 -12.80
N GLY A 112 31.64 -13.55 -12.57
CA GLY A 112 30.89 -12.36 -13.00
C GLY A 112 30.47 -12.40 -14.48
N GLY A 113 30.50 -13.59 -15.09
CA GLY A 113 30.01 -13.85 -16.45
C GLY A 113 28.77 -14.73 -16.48
N SER A 114 28.31 -15.06 -17.68
CA SER A 114 27.19 -15.97 -17.93
C SER A 114 27.57 -17.05 -18.94
N LEU A 115 27.13 -18.28 -18.68
CA LEU A 115 27.23 -19.42 -19.58
C LEU A 115 25.87 -19.60 -20.25
N PHE A 116 25.86 -19.72 -21.57
CA PHE A 116 24.63 -19.99 -22.32
C PHE A 116 24.79 -21.20 -23.25
N VAL A 117 23.68 -21.90 -23.44
CA VAL A 117 23.52 -23.00 -24.39
C VAL A 117 22.32 -22.67 -25.26
N GLU A 118 22.52 -22.67 -26.57
CA GLU A 118 21.51 -22.31 -27.56
C GLU A 118 21.31 -23.44 -28.57
N THR A 119 20.05 -23.67 -28.95
CA THR A 119 19.66 -24.58 -30.03
C THR A 119 18.67 -23.84 -30.91
N GLY A 120 18.70 -24.06 -32.22
CA GLY A 120 17.85 -23.31 -33.14
C GLY A 120 17.41 -24.11 -34.36
N LEU A 121 16.23 -23.81 -34.86
CA LEU A 121 15.68 -24.36 -36.08
C LEU A 121 15.09 -23.23 -36.92
N GLN A 122 15.43 -23.21 -38.20
CA GLN A 122 14.93 -22.25 -39.17
C GLN A 122 14.35 -23.00 -40.36
N ARG A 123 13.21 -22.51 -40.85
CA ARG A 123 12.53 -22.96 -42.06
C ARG A 123 12.40 -21.77 -42.99
N LEU A 124 12.87 -21.93 -44.22
CA LEU A 124 12.77 -20.94 -45.28
C LEU A 124 11.88 -21.48 -46.39
N ASP A 125 10.79 -20.77 -46.65
CA ASP A 125 9.85 -21.08 -47.73
C ASP A 125 10.05 -20.06 -48.84
N LEU A 126 10.50 -20.50 -50.01
CA LEU A 126 10.63 -19.67 -51.21
C LEU A 126 9.40 -19.85 -52.07
N PHE A 127 8.50 -18.87 -52.05
CA PHE A 127 7.26 -18.91 -52.82
C PHE A 127 7.49 -18.70 -54.32
N SER A 128 8.55 -17.98 -54.70
CA SER A 128 8.91 -17.78 -56.12
C SER A 128 9.24 -19.12 -56.81
N ASP A 129 10.05 -19.96 -56.16
CA ASP A 129 10.55 -21.23 -56.73
C ASP A 129 9.82 -22.46 -56.19
N LYS A 130 8.84 -22.28 -55.29
CA LYS A 130 8.11 -23.33 -54.56
C LYS A 130 9.04 -24.32 -53.84
N THR A 131 10.18 -23.84 -53.34
CA THR A 131 11.17 -24.65 -52.62
C THR A 131 11.11 -24.43 -51.11
N LEU A 132 11.47 -25.48 -50.38
CA LEU A 132 11.45 -25.54 -48.92
C LEU A 132 12.84 -25.89 -48.44
N SER A 133 13.40 -25.09 -47.53
CA SER A 133 14.73 -25.31 -46.96
C SER A 133 14.67 -25.27 -45.43
N TYR A 134 15.45 -26.14 -44.78
CA TYR A 134 15.58 -26.19 -43.33
C TYR A 134 17.03 -25.98 -42.93
N LYS A 135 17.25 -25.21 -41.85
CA LYS A 135 18.55 -25.01 -41.24
C LYS A 135 18.43 -25.28 -39.74
N SER A 136 19.24 -26.20 -39.25
CA SER A 136 19.31 -26.54 -37.83
C SER A 136 20.66 -26.09 -37.25
N THR A 137 20.61 -25.46 -36.09
CA THR A 137 21.77 -25.14 -35.26
C THR A 137 21.67 -26.02 -34.00
N PRO A 138 22.29 -27.21 -33.98
CA PRO A 138 21.98 -28.24 -33.00
C PRO A 138 22.32 -27.84 -31.57
N VAL A 139 23.56 -27.38 -31.31
CA VAL A 139 23.99 -26.87 -30.00
C VAL A 139 25.08 -25.83 -30.21
N VAL A 140 24.93 -24.68 -29.56
CA VAL A 140 25.95 -23.64 -29.41
C VAL A 140 26.16 -23.44 -27.92
N ILE A 141 27.41 -23.53 -27.48
CA ILE A 141 27.78 -23.26 -26.09
C ILE A 141 28.68 -22.03 -26.10
N GLY A 142 28.36 -21.04 -25.27
CA GLY A 142 29.13 -19.82 -25.17
C GLY A 142 29.25 -19.33 -23.74
N TYR A 143 30.34 -18.62 -23.46
CA TYR A 143 30.56 -17.96 -22.18
C TYR A 143 30.88 -16.49 -22.44
N SER A 144 30.17 -15.60 -21.75
CA SER A 144 30.32 -14.15 -21.88
C SER A 144 30.69 -13.54 -20.53
N GLN A 145 31.77 -12.77 -20.49
CA GLN A 145 32.25 -12.10 -19.28
C GLN A 145 32.88 -10.76 -19.63
N ASN A 146 32.59 -9.75 -18.82
CA ASN A 146 33.33 -8.50 -18.84
C ASN A 146 34.61 -8.64 -17.98
N LEU A 147 35.79 -8.54 -18.61
CA LEU A 147 37.09 -8.78 -17.96
C LEU A 147 37.58 -7.58 -17.12
N PHE A 148 37.30 -6.36 -17.57
CA PHE A 148 37.76 -5.13 -16.91
C PHE A 148 36.65 -4.40 -16.14
N GLY A 149 35.46 -5.01 -16.07
CA GLY A 149 34.32 -4.49 -15.33
C GLY A 149 34.27 -4.97 -13.88
N TYR A 150 33.47 -4.28 -13.06
CA TYR A 150 33.18 -4.73 -11.70
C TYR A 150 32.29 -5.98 -11.71
N ASN A 151 32.55 -6.94 -10.81
CA ASN A 151 31.74 -8.15 -10.69
C ASN A 151 30.44 -7.87 -9.91
N ARG A 152 29.41 -7.42 -10.64
CA ARG A 152 28.06 -7.14 -10.07
C ARG A 152 27.47 -8.35 -9.36
N LEU A 153 27.58 -9.54 -9.94
CA LEU A 153 26.96 -10.76 -9.41
C LEU A 153 27.53 -11.15 -8.03
N LYS A 154 28.85 -11.04 -7.85
CA LYS A 154 29.51 -11.30 -6.57
C LYS A 154 29.04 -10.34 -5.48
N TRP A 155 28.97 -9.04 -5.79
CA TRP A 155 28.58 -8.02 -4.82
C TRP A 155 27.10 -8.06 -4.50
N ASN A 156 26.23 -8.22 -5.51
CA ASN A 156 24.79 -8.40 -5.31
C ASN A 156 24.51 -9.60 -4.39
N LYS A 157 25.26 -10.70 -4.53
CA LYS A 157 25.14 -11.87 -3.66
C LYS A 157 25.43 -11.60 -2.17
N LYS A 158 26.27 -10.60 -1.88
CA LYS A 158 26.55 -10.15 -0.51
C LYS A 158 25.57 -9.09 -0.02
N ILE A 159 25.17 -8.17 -0.89
CA ILE A 159 24.37 -6.99 -0.55
C ILE A 159 22.89 -7.34 -0.36
N GLU A 160 22.31 -8.14 -1.24
CA GLU A 160 20.86 -8.38 -1.24
C GLU A 160 20.33 -9.04 0.06
N PRO A 161 21.02 -10.03 0.66
CA PRO A 161 20.59 -10.57 1.96
C PRO A 161 20.58 -9.51 3.07
N ALA A 162 21.61 -8.64 3.10
CA ALA A 162 21.69 -7.55 4.07
C ALA A 162 20.58 -6.52 3.84
N ARG A 163 20.30 -6.18 2.59
CA ARG A 163 19.19 -5.30 2.18
C ARG A 163 17.83 -5.87 2.61
N TYR A 164 17.60 -7.16 2.41
CA TYR A 164 16.37 -7.82 2.86
C TYR A 164 16.25 -7.82 4.40
N SER A 165 17.36 -8.08 5.11
CA SER A 165 17.37 -7.97 6.57
C SER A 165 17.10 -6.55 7.05
N GLN A 166 17.63 -5.53 6.37
CA GLN A 166 17.37 -4.12 6.68
C GLN A 166 15.89 -3.79 6.49
N ALA A 167 15.29 -4.21 5.37
CA ALA A 167 13.85 -4.01 5.12
C ALA A 167 12.98 -4.66 6.21
N ARG A 168 13.36 -5.85 6.69
CA ARG A 168 12.68 -6.49 7.82
C ARG A 168 12.78 -5.67 9.10
N LYS A 169 13.96 -5.14 9.43
CA LYS A 169 14.17 -4.31 10.62
C LYS A 169 13.39 -3.00 10.54
N SER A 170 13.44 -2.32 9.40
CA SER A 170 12.69 -1.09 9.14
C SER A 170 11.18 -1.30 9.25
N TYR A 171 10.66 -2.45 8.80
CA TYR A 171 9.25 -2.80 9.00
C TYR A 171 8.87 -2.90 10.47
N VAL A 172 9.67 -3.62 11.27
CA VAL A 172 9.44 -3.75 12.73
C VAL A 172 9.53 -2.39 13.41
N GLU A 173 10.58 -1.61 13.13
CA GLU A 173 10.76 -0.26 13.64
C GLU A 173 9.55 0.64 13.34
N THR A 174 9.05 0.61 12.10
CA THR A 174 7.88 1.40 11.72
C THR A 174 6.63 0.98 12.50
N LEU A 175 6.45 -0.31 12.77
CA LEU A 175 5.33 -0.79 13.60
C LEU A 175 5.45 -0.31 15.05
N GLU A 176 6.66 -0.28 15.61
CA GLU A 176 6.89 0.24 16.97
C GLU A 176 6.68 1.76 17.04
N LEU A 177 7.10 2.51 16.02
CA LEU A 177 6.81 3.94 15.92
C LEU A 177 5.31 4.21 15.81
N VAL A 178 4.58 3.42 15.02
CA VAL A 178 3.11 3.49 14.93
C VAL A 178 2.47 3.18 16.29
N ALA A 179 2.97 2.18 17.02
CA ALA A 179 2.48 1.86 18.36
C ALA A 179 2.71 3.00 19.36
N ALA A 180 3.90 3.61 19.34
CA ALA A 180 4.22 4.76 20.19
C ALA A 180 3.34 5.98 19.86
N GLN A 181 3.10 6.26 18.59
CA GLN A 181 2.22 7.34 18.15
C GLN A 181 0.75 7.08 18.52
N ALA A 182 0.28 5.83 18.42
CA ALA A 182 -1.05 5.44 18.87
C ALA A 182 -1.23 5.71 20.37
N ALA A 183 -0.24 5.30 21.17
CA ALA A 183 -0.27 5.51 22.62
C ALA A 183 -0.27 6.99 22.98
N LEU A 184 0.56 7.80 22.31
CA LEU A 184 0.60 9.25 22.53
C LEU A 184 -0.74 9.90 22.22
N LYS A 185 -1.36 9.58 21.08
CA LYS A 185 -2.68 10.11 20.69
C LYS A 185 -3.78 9.66 21.65
N PHE A 186 -3.70 8.43 22.14
CA PHE A 186 -4.63 7.90 23.15
C PHE A 186 -4.58 8.70 24.45
N PHE A 187 -3.38 8.97 24.97
CA PHE A 187 -3.23 9.78 26.19
C PHE A 187 -3.55 11.26 26.00
N GLN A 188 -3.35 11.81 24.80
CA GLN A 188 -3.83 13.15 24.46
C GLN A 188 -5.35 13.24 24.56
N LEU A 189 -6.07 12.26 23.99
CA LEU A 189 -7.52 12.18 24.11
C LEU A 189 -7.97 12.05 25.57
N ALA A 190 -7.35 11.15 26.34
CA ALA A 190 -7.68 10.97 27.76
C ALA A 190 -7.48 12.27 28.58
N THR A 191 -6.44 13.04 28.25
CA THR A 191 -6.17 14.35 28.88
C THR A 191 -7.22 15.37 28.49
N ALA A 192 -7.57 15.47 27.20
CA ALA A 192 -8.62 16.37 26.71
C ALA A 192 -9.98 16.06 27.35
N GLN A 193 -10.35 14.78 27.47
CA GLN A 193 -11.56 14.35 28.16
C GLN A 193 -11.57 14.76 29.65
N SER A 194 -10.44 14.65 30.34
CA SER A 194 -10.31 15.12 31.73
C SER A 194 -10.45 16.64 31.85
N ASN A 195 -9.90 17.39 30.89
CA ASN A 195 -10.00 18.86 30.84
C ASN A 195 -11.45 19.29 30.56
N LEU A 196 -12.13 18.63 29.62
CA LEU A 196 -13.55 18.83 29.34
C LEU A 196 -14.40 18.61 30.60
N TYR A 197 -14.16 17.52 31.33
CA TYR A 197 -14.87 17.24 32.58
C TYR A 197 -14.67 18.37 33.60
N SER A 198 -13.43 18.84 33.76
CA SER A 198 -13.10 19.93 34.69
C SER A 198 -13.79 21.24 34.27
N ALA A 199 -13.78 21.57 32.98
CA ALA A 199 -14.44 22.75 32.43
C ALA A 199 -15.98 22.69 32.57
N GLN A 200 -16.58 21.49 32.46
CA GLN A 200 -18.01 21.29 32.71
C GLN A 200 -18.39 21.56 34.17
N VAL A 201 -17.58 21.08 35.12
CA VAL A 201 -17.78 21.31 36.56
C VAL A 201 -17.61 22.80 36.90
N ASN A 202 -16.58 23.45 36.35
CA ASN A 202 -16.35 24.89 36.55
C ASN A 202 -17.51 25.73 35.99
N TYR A 203 -17.97 25.42 34.77
CA TYR A 203 -19.12 26.08 34.17
C TYR A 203 -20.40 25.91 35.00
N ALA A 204 -20.71 24.70 35.48
CA ALA A 204 -21.87 24.47 36.34
C ALA A 204 -21.78 25.27 37.66
N THR A 205 -20.57 25.39 38.21
CA THR A 205 -20.32 26.21 39.41
C THR A 205 -20.53 27.70 39.12
N ALA A 206 -20.01 28.20 37.99
CA ALA A 206 -20.18 29.59 37.59
C ALA A 206 -21.66 29.94 37.28
N ASP A 207 -22.38 29.02 36.63
CA ASP A 207 -23.81 29.15 36.32
C ASP A 207 -24.68 29.25 37.59
N THR A 208 -24.43 28.37 38.56
CA THR A 208 -25.15 28.42 39.85
C THR A 208 -24.83 29.71 40.62
N LEU A 209 -23.56 30.13 40.69
CA LEU A 209 -23.16 31.39 41.33
C LEU A 209 -23.81 32.61 40.66
N PHE A 210 -23.83 32.65 39.32
CA PHE A 210 -24.48 33.72 38.57
C PHE A 210 -26.00 33.75 38.80
N THR A 211 -26.64 32.59 38.88
CA THR A 211 -28.06 32.47 39.20
C THR A 211 -28.38 32.99 40.60
N TYR A 212 -27.57 32.63 41.60
CA TYR A 212 -27.72 33.17 42.96
C TYR A 212 -27.48 34.68 43.02
N ALA A 213 -26.52 35.19 42.26
CA ALA A 213 -26.23 36.62 42.20
C ALA A 213 -27.39 37.41 41.58
N LYS A 214 -28.04 36.90 40.52
CA LYS A 214 -29.24 37.53 39.96
C LYS A 214 -30.33 37.74 41.00
N GLY A 215 -30.67 36.70 41.76
CA GLY A 215 -31.67 36.83 42.84
C GLY A 215 -31.25 37.82 43.93
N ARG A 216 -29.95 37.87 44.27
CA ARG A 216 -29.42 38.84 45.25
C ARG A 216 -29.43 40.29 44.75
N TYR A 217 -29.23 40.49 43.45
CA TYR A 217 -29.26 41.79 42.79
C TYR A 217 -30.68 42.36 42.76
N GLU A 218 -31.67 41.52 42.47
CA GLU A 218 -33.10 41.90 42.49
C GLU A 218 -33.58 42.39 43.87
N ILE A 219 -32.99 41.87 44.95
CA ILE A 219 -33.30 42.26 46.34
C ILE A 219 -32.35 43.40 46.81
N GLY A 220 -31.45 43.90 45.95
CA GLY A 220 -30.57 45.04 46.24
C GLY A 220 -29.39 44.71 47.17
N THR A 221 -29.03 43.44 47.32
CA THR A 221 -28.00 43.00 48.29
C THR A 221 -26.59 42.86 47.70
N ILE A 222 -26.43 43.06 46.39
CA ILE A 222 -25.14 43.13 45.68
C ILE A 222 -25.14 44.31 44.72
N THR A 223 -23.96 44.83 44.43
CA THR A 223 -23.76 45.96 43.51
C THR A 223 -23.73 45.51 42.04
N GLU A 224 -23.98 46.43 41.11
CA GLU A 224 -23.91 46.16 39.67
C GLU A 224 -22.52 45.67 39.24
N ASN A 225 -21.45 46.23 39.82
CA ASN A 225 -20.09 45.79 39.53
C ASN A 225 -19.84 44.33 39.94
N GLU A 226 -20.33 43.90 41.11
CA GLU A 226 -20.23 42.51 41.56
C GLU A 226 -21.02 41.56 40.64
N MET A 227 -22.20 42.01 40.18
CA MET A 227 -23.02 41.25 39.22
C MET A 227 -22.28 41.08 37.88
N LEU A 228 -21.73 42.17 37.33
CA LEU A 228 -21.00 42.15 36.05
C LEU A 228 -19.75 41.27 36.11
N GLN A 229 -19.02 41.25 37.24
CA GLN A 229 -17.88 40.35 37.43
C GLN A 229 -18.28 38.87 37.39
N LEU A 230 -19.44 38.53 37.97
CA LEU A 230 -19.97 37.17 37.92
C LEU A 230 -20.48 36.80 36.52
N GLU A 231 -21.05 37.75 35.78
CA GLU A 231 -21.42 37.54 34.38
C GLU A 231 -20.18 37.29 33.50
N ILE A 232 -19.11 38.06 33.68
CA ILE A 232 -17.83 37.85 33.00
C ILE A 232 -17.27 36.46 33.31
N ASN A 233 -17.30 36.04 34.58
CA ASN A 233 -16.85 34.71 34.98
C ASN A 233 -17.69 33.61 34.31
N TYR A 234 -19.02 33.72 34.35
CA TYR A 234 -19.92 32.79 33.67
C TYR A 234 -19.63 32.66 32.17
N LEU A 235 -19.50 33.79 31.45
CA LEU A 235 -19.19 33.81 30.02
C LEU A 235 -17.79 33.26 29.72
N SER A 236 -16.82 33.51 30.61
CA SER A 236 -15.47 32.97 30.49
C SER A 236 -15.48 31.44 30.64
N GLU A 237 -16.14 30.90 31.66
CA GLU A 237 -16.25 29.45 31.85
C GLU A 237 -17.09 28.77 30.76
N GLN A 238 -18.10 29.45 30.21
CA GLN A 238 -18.83 28.97 29.03
C GLN A 238 -17.90 28.81 27.83
N THR A 239 -17.03 29.78 27.61
CA THR A 239 -16.02 29.76 26.54
C THR A 239 -14.99 28.67 26.78
N ASN A 240 -14.51 28.51 28.02
CA ASN A 240 -13.57 27.45 28.40
C ASN A 240 -14.15 26.05 28.13
N ARG A 241 -15.41 25.81 28.51
CA ARG A 241 -16.12 24.56 28.24
C ARG A 241 -16.22 24.28 26.74
N MET A 242 -16.51 25.30 25.94
CA MET A 242 -16.62 25.16 24.49
C MET A 242 -15.27 24.85 23.84
N ASN A 243 -14.20 25.53 24.27
CA ASN A 243 -12.84 25.26 23.80
C ASN A 243 -12.38 23.85 24.16
N ALA A 244 -12.62 23.40 25.40
CA ALA A 244 -12.28 22.05 25.83
C ALA A 244 -13.06 20.97 25.05
N ARG A 245 -14.29 21.29 24.62
CA ARG A 245 -15.08 20.40 23.75
C ARG A 245 -14.48 20.30 22.35
N ILE A 246 -14.15 21.41 21.73
CA ILE A 246 -13.49 21.45 20.41
C ILE A 246 -12.17 20.67 20.47
N GLU A 247 -11.35 20.89 21.50
CA GLU A 247 -10.07 20.17 21.68
C GLU A 247 -10.26 18.64 21.82
N THR A 248 -11.32 18.23 22.54
CA THR A 248 -11.66 16.81 22.67
C THR A 248 -12.07 16.22 21.31
N ASP A 249 -12.94 16.91 20.58
CA ASP A 249 -13.40 16.48 19.25
C ASP A 249 -12.22 16.38 18.26
N ASP A 250 -11.29 17.34 18.30
CA ASP A 250 -10.06 17.32 17.51
C ASP A 250 -9.16 16.12 17.87
N CYS A 251 -9.02 15.81 19.16
CA CYS A 251 -8.26 14.64 19.60
C CYS A 251 -8.91 13.32 19.17
N ILE A 252 -10.25 13.23 19.23
CA ILE A 252 -11.02 12.08 18.73
C ILE A 252 -10.75 11.89 17.25
N GLN A 253 -10.83 12.96 16.45
CA GLN A 253 -10.59 12.86 15.01
C GLN A 253 -9.17 12.48 14.66
N ASN A 254 -8.20 13.04 15.37
CA ASN A 254 -6.79 12.73 15.18
C ASN A 254 -6.47 11.27 15.53
N LEU A 255 -7.10 10.70 16.56
CA LEU A 255 -6.96 9.29 16.91
C LEU A 255 -7.67 8.41 15.88
N ARG A 256 -8.92 8.73 15.53
CA ARG A 256 -9.74 7.97 14.58
C ARG A 256 -9.08 7.85 13.20
N SER A 257 -8.60 8.98 12.67
CA SER A 257 -7.88 9.04 11.39
C SER A 257 -6.59 8.21 11.43
N PHE A 258 -5.84 8.27 12.54
CA PHE A 258 -4.61 7.50 12.69
C PHE A 258 -4.85 5.99 12.78
N LEU A 259 -5.94 5.60 13.43
CA LEU A 259 -6.41 4.24 13.57
C LEU A 259 -7.00 3.67 12.26
N GLY A 260 -7.36 4.52 11.30
CA GLY A 260 -7.96 4.08 10.03
C GLY A 260 -9.43 3.69 10.15
N ILE A 261 -10.12 4.15 11.21
CA ILE A 261 -11.55 3.94 11.40
C ILE A 261 -12.30 4.94 10.51
N THR A 262 -13.00 4.42 9.48
CA THR A 262 -13.72 5.24 8.49
C THR A 262 -15.14 5.63 8.93
N ASP A 263 -15.71 4.91 9.89
CA ASP A 263 -17.08 5.13 10.34
C ASP A 263 -17.14 6.30 11.34
N HIS A 264 -18.25 7.04 11.30
CA HIS A 264 -18.51 8.17 12.18
C HIS A 264 -18.93 7.70 13.59
N VAL A 265 -18.07 6.94 14.23
CA VAL A 265 -18.31 6.39 15.57
C VAL A 265 -17.61 7.26 16.62
N GLU A 266 -18.28 7.53 17.74
CA GLU A 266 -17.66 8.20 18.90
C GLU A 266 -16.67 7.24 19.57
N ILE A 267 -15.56 7.78 20.08
CA ILE A 267 -14.47 7.04 20.75
C ILE A 267 -14.25 7.61 22.14
#